data_AF-A0A534IDZ6-F1
#
_entry.id   AF-A0A534IDZ6-F1
#
_cell.length_a   1.000
_cell.length_b   1.000
_cell.length_c   1.000
_cell.angle_alpha   90.00
_cell.angle_beta   90.00
_cell.angle_gamma   90.00
#
_symmetry.space_group_name_H-M   'P 1'
#
loop_
_entity.id
_entity.type
_entity.pdbx_description
1 polymer ?
#
loop_
_entity_poly.entity_id
_entity_poly.type
_entity_poly.pdbx_seq_one_letter_code
_entity_poly.pdbx_strand_id
1 'polypeptide(L)' 'MTEATQASAPGTAPTENERTWGMLAHLSALAGLVIPLIGNVLGPLLVSIARSDQSAFVAAHAKEALNFNIS' A
#
# COMPACT_ATOMS: atom_id res chain seq x y z
N MET A 1 -6.60 15.83 -17.58
CA MET A 1 -7.62 14.78 -17.35
C MET A 1 -7.43 14.36 -15.90
N THR A 2 -8.28 14.88 -15.04
CA THR A 2 -8.11 14.91 -13.58
C THR A 2 -8.79 13.69 -13.00
N GLU A 3 -8.04 12.62 -12.71
CA GLU A 3 -8.62 11.45 -12.02
C GLU A 3 -9.00 11.86 -10.60
N ALA A 4 -10.30 11.73 -10.32
CA ALA A 4 -10.93 12.09 -9.06
C ALA A 4 -10.26 11.38 -7.88
N THR A 5 -10.12 12.12 -6.78
CA THR A 5 -9.81 11.58 -5.46
C THR A 5 -10.91 10.56 -5.10
N GLN A 6 -10.63 9.27 -5.28
CA GLN A 6 -11.56 8.20 -4.91
C GLN A 6 -11.29 7.82 -3.45
N ALA A 7 -11.88 8.60 -2.55
CA ALA A 7 -12.03 8.22 -1.15
C ALA A 7 -13.07 7.10 -1.04
N SER A 8 -12.64 5.85 -0.92
CA SER A 8 -13.55 4.72 -0.72
C SER A 8 -14.15 4.74 0.68
N ALA A 9 -15.47 4.88 0.76
CA ALA A 9 -16.21 4.78 2.01
C ALA A 9 -16.20 3.34 2.55
N PRO A 10 -16.14 3.14 3.88
CA PRO A 10 -16.16 1.81 4.49
C PRO A 10 -17.47 1.08 4.16
N GLY A 11 -17.37 -0.03 3.42
CA GLY A 11 -18.51 -0.86 2.99
C GLY A 11 -18.72 -0.99 1.48
N THR A 12 -17.99 -0.24 0.65
CA THR A 12 -17.99 -0.44 -0.81
C THR A 12 -16.89 -1.39 -1.24
N ALA A 13 -17.14 -2.19 -2.28
CA ALA A 13 -16.12 -3.09 -2.83
C ALA A 13 -14.92 -2.26 -3.35
N PRO A 14 -13.67 -2.67 -3.05
CA PRO A 14 -12.49 -1.93 -3.47
C PRO A 14 -12.42 -1.89 -5.00
N THR A 15 -12.09 -0.71 -5.51
CA THR A 15 -11.87 -0.45 -6.93
C THR A 15 -10.66 -1.23 -7.44
N GLU A 16 -10.56 -1.43 -8.76
CA GLU A 16 -9.41 -2.11 -9.37
C GLU A 16 -8.09 -1.42 -9.03
N ASN A 17 -8.08 -0.08 -9.04
CA ASN A 17 -6.92 0.70 -8.65
C ASN A 17 -6.49 0.41 -7.20
N GLU A 18 -7.42 0.36 -6.24
CA GLU A 18 -7.09 0.04 -4.85
C GLU A 18 -6.52 -1.37 -4.68
N ARG A 19 -7.01 -2.35 -5.46
CA ARG A 19 -6.45 -3.70 -5.48
C ARG A 19 -5.01 -3.70 -6.00
N THR A 20 -4.75 -2.96 -7.08
CA THR A 20 -3.39 -2.79 -7.62
C THR A 20 -2.47 -2.17 -6.57
N TRP A 21 -2.90 -1.10 -5.91
CA TRP A 21 -2.11 -0.45 -4.85
C TRP A 21 -1.91 -1.34 -3.61
N GLY A 22 -2.89 -2.16 -3.25
CA GLY A 22 -2.76 -3.17 -2.20
C GLY A 22 -1.71 -4.24 -2.53
N MET A 23 -1.67 -4.74 -3.76
CA MET A 23 -0.60 -5.64 -4.23
C MET A 23 0.76 -4.94 -4.26
N LEU A 24 0.82 -3.69 -4.73
CA LEU A 24 2.06 -2.91 -4.75
C LEU A 24 2.61 -2.70 -3.33
N ALA A 25 1.76 -2.56 -2.31
CA ALA A 25 2.19 -2.50 -0.92
C ALA A 25 2.98 -3.76 -0.52
N HIS A 26 2.48 -4.94 -0.85
CA HIS A 26 3.14 -6.22 -0.58
C HIS A 26 4.40 -6.43 -1.44
N LEU A 27 4.35 -6.07 -2.72
CA LEU A 27 5.52 -6.13 -3.61
C LEU A 27 6.63 -5.17 -3.17
N SER A 28 6.26 -4.00 -2.65
CA SER A 28 7.22 -3.02 -2.11
C SER A 28 7.90 -3.53 -0.84
N ALA A 29 7.20 -4.37 -0.06
CA ALA A 29 7.76 -5.10 1.08
C ALA A 29 8.86 -6.08 0.64
N LEU A 30 8.77 -6.66 -0.55
CA LEU A 30 9.82 -7.51 -1.14
C LEU A 30 10.95 -6.71 -1.79
N ALA A 31 10.82 -5.40 -1.96
CA ALA A 31 11.83 -4.57 -2.61
C ALA A 31 13.14 -4.47 -1.80
N GLY A 32 13.12 -4.81 -0.50
CA GLY A 32 14.36 -4.92 0.27
C GLY A 32 15.22 -6.14 -0.07
N LEU A 33 14.79 -7.04 -0.97
CA LEU A 33 15.70 -7.98 -1.64
C LEU A 33 16.69 -7.28 -2.59
N VAL A 34 16.31 -6.14 -3.15
CA VAL A 34 17.14 -5.40 -4.12
C VAL A 34 18.02 -4.36 -3.43
N ILE A 35 17.47 -3.68 -2.42
CA ILE A 35 18.20 -2.70 -1.60
C ILE A 35 18.17 -3.19 -0.14
N PRO A 36 19.20 -3.96 0.29
CA PRO A 36 19.23 -4.50 1.64
C PRO A 36 19.20 -3.36 2.68
N LEU A 37 18.52 -3.60 3.80
CA LEU A 37 18.30 -2.73 4.98
C LEU A 37 17.18 -1.69 4.89
N ILE A 38 16.96 -1.05 3.74
CA ILE A 38 16.03 0.09 3.65
C ILE A 38 14.71 -0.29 2.95
N GLY A 39 14.74 -1.19 1.96
CA GLY A 39 13.58 -1.48 1.11
C GLY A 39 12.42 -2.20 1.81
N ASN A 40 12.69 -3.07 2.79
CA ASN A 40 11.67 -3.89 3.46
C ASN A 40 10.67 -3.08 4.30
N VAL A 41 11.13 -1.98 4.89
CA VAL A 41 10.32 -1.09 5.74
C VAL A 41 9.90 0.15 4.96
N LEU A 42 10.80 0.78 4.19
CA LEU A 42 10.46 2.00 3.45
C LEU A 42 9.54 1.75 2.25
N GLY A 43 9.59 0.58 1.61
CA GLY A 43 8.70 0.26 0.50
C GLY A 43 7.22 0.35 0.89
N PRO A 44 6.76 -0.45 1.88
CA PRO A 44 5.39 -0.39 2.37
C PRO A 44 5.01 0.97 2.93
N LEU A 45 5.95 1.68 3.56
CA LEU A 45 5.75 3.03 4.07
C LEU A 45 5.52 4.06 2.96
N LEU A 46 6.23 3.95 1.84
CA LEU A 46 6.02 4.79 0.66
C LEU A 46 4.62 4.58 0.09
N VAL A 47 4.18 3.32 -0.01
CA VAL A 47 2.82 3.01 -0.47
C VAL A 47 1.78 3.51 0.53
N SER A 48 2.07 3.43 1.83
CA SER A 48 1.22 3.96 2.87
C SER A 48 1.07 5.48 2.75
N ILE A 49 2.15 6.24 2.62
CA ILE A 49 2.10 7.70 2.45
C ILE A 49 1.43 8.09 1.12
N ALA A 50 1.67 7.34 0.05
CA ALA A 50 1.15 7.67 -1.28
C ALA A 50 -0.37 7.50 -1.41
N ARG A 51 -0.97 6.54 -0.70
CA ARG A 51 -2.37 6.14 -0.96
C ARG A 51 -3.21 5.83 0.29
N SER A 52 -2.65 5.76 1.50
CA SER A 52 -3.45 5.45 2.71
C SER A 52 -4.45 6.53 3.07
N ASP A 53 -4.14 7.80 2.78
CA ASP A 53 -5.08 8.92 3.03
C ASP A 53 -6.33 8.84 2.15
N GLN A 54 -6.18 8.24 0.96
CA GLN A 54 -7.26 8.13 -0.02
C GLN A 54 -8.00 6.78 0.01
N SER A 55 -7.44 5.74 0.63
CA SER A 55 -8.07 4.42 0.67
C SER A 55 -7.78 3.67 1.96
N ALA A 56 -8.84 3.38 2.71
CA ALA A 56 -8.77 2.51 3.89
C ALA A 56 -8.34 1.08 3.54
N PHE A 57 -8.66 0.59 2.34
CA PHE A 57 -8.23 -0.71 1.84
C PHE A 57 -6.72 -0.77 1.63
N VAL A 58 -6.16 0.23 0.95
CA VAL A 58 -4.70 0.31 0.74
C VAL A 58 -3.97 0.53 2.07
N ALA A 59 -4.53 1.33 2.98
CA ALA A 59 -3.96 1.54 4.31
C ALA A 59 -3.86 0.24 5.14
N ALA A 60 -4.89 -0.61 5.08
CA ALA A 60 -4.90 -1.91 5.75
C ALA A 60 -3.80 -2.83 5.19
N HIS A 61 -3.72 -2.96 3.86
CA HIS A 61 -2.72 -3.81 3.21
C HIS A 61 -1.28 -3.30 3.35
N ALA A 62 -1.06 -1.98 3.38
CA ALA A 62 0.26 -1.43 3.65
C ALA A 62 0.73 -1.73 5.09
N LYS A 63 -0.19 -1.72 6.06
CA LYS A 63 0.11 -2.17 7.44
C LYS A 63 0.44 -3.66 7.51
N GLU A 64 -0.32 -4.51 6.81
CA GLU A 64 -0.04 -5.96 6.75
C GLU A 64 1.34 -6.23 6.13
N ALA A 65 1.65 -5.59 5.00
CA ALA A 65 2.93 -5.71 4.32
C ALA A 65 4.11 -5.25 5.20
N LEU A 66 3.92 -4.20 5.99
CA LEU A 66 4.91 -3.73 6.95
C LEU A 66 5.12 -4.73 8.09
N ASN A 67 4.02 -5.24 8.67
CA ASN A 67 4.07 -6.24 9.74
C ASN A 67 4.73 -7.55 9.28
N PHE A 68 4.51 -7.97 8.03
CA PHE A 68 5.15 -9.16 7.45
C PHE A 68 6.68 -9.06 7.40
N ASN A 69 7.25 -7.85 7.33
CA ASN A 69 8.69 -7.63 7.32
C ASN A 69 9.30 -7.49 8.73
N ILE A 70 8.48 -7.26 9.75
CA ILE A 70 8.93 -7.00 11.13
C ILE A 70 8.64 -8.19 12.06
N SER A 71 7.63 -9.02 11.75
CA SER A 71 7.10 -10.07 12.64
C SER A 71 7.55 -11.48 12.29
#